data_AF-A0ABD2W9Q2-F1
#
_entry.id   AF-A0ABD2W9Q2-F1
#
_cell.length_a   1.000
_cell.length_b   1.000
_cell.length_c   1.000
_cell.angle_alpha   90.00
_cell.angle_beta   90.00
_cell.angle_gamma   90.00
#
_symmetry.space_group_name_H-M   'P 1'
#
loop_
_entity.id
_entity.type
_entity.pdbx_description
1 polymer ?
#
loop_
_entity_poly.entity_id
_entity_poly.type
_entity_poly.pdbx_seq_one_letter_code
_entity_poly.pdbx_strand_id
1 'polypeptide(L)'
;MPFDPNQFNLGRIKALREQGLSYAAIGERLDCSVKTVQRWLKKDRQNPGVNLEDARHQNPGRPPKLADEDLGRVVDRLRSNPHTPVNHLPFLMDLNVQEQAIRRAIKNCTDYRHFKAARKAKLSANNIADRLRYANDYVHWTEEDWQHVIAMDEKVFSTAKDGKYNTLT
;
A
#
# COMPACT_ATOMS: atom_id res chain seq x y z
N MET A 1 11.90 -0.51 -33.02
CA MET A 1 11.46 -0.89 -31.67
C MET A 1 12.58 -1.74 -31.11
N PRO A 2 13.25 -1.33 -30.01
CA PRO A 2 14.34 -2.12 -29.46
C PRO A 2 13.84 -3.54 -29.14
N PHE A 3 14.63 -4.54 -29.52
CA PHE A 3 14.33 -5.95 -29.29
C PHE A 3 14.01 -6.23 -27.82
N ASP A 4 12.77 -6.62 -27.55
CA ASP A 4 12.31 -7.01 -26.22
C ASP A 4 12.54 -8.52 -26.02
N PRO A 5 13.41 -8.94 -25.11
CA PRO A 5 13.81 -10.33 -25.00
C PRO A 5 12.73 -11.19 -24.32
N ASN A 6 11.71 -11.59 -25.08
CA ASN A 6 10.60 -12.44 -24.67
C ASN A 6 10.56 -13.78 -25.45
N GLN A 7 9.69 -14.71 -25.05
CA GLN A 7 9.56 -16.04 -25.66
C GLN A 7 9.31 -15.99 -27.18
N PHE A 8 8.48 -15.04 -27.63
CA PHE A 8 8.18 -14.84 -29.04
C PHE A 8 9.44 -14.49 -29.84
N ASN A 9 10.28 -13.62 -29.28
CA ASN A 9 11.53 -13.22 -29.91
C ASN A 9 12.60 -14.32 -29.89
N LEU A 10 12.61 -15.21 -28.89
CA LEU A 10 13.43 -16.44 -28.93
C LEU A 10 13.03 -17.38 -30.07
N GLY A 11 11.73 -17.60 -30.27
CA GLY A 11 11.21 -18.40 -31.38
C GLY A 11 11.67 -17.86 -32.74
N ARG A 12 11.65 -16.53 -32.91
CA ARG A 12 12.17 -15.87 -34.12
C ARG A 12 13.68 -16.06 -34.31
N ILE A 13 14.47 -15.94 -33.23
CA ILE A 13 15.93 -16.18 -33.29
C ILE A 13 16.21 -17.63 -33.73
N LYS A 14 15.47 -18.61 -33.20
CA LYS A 14 15.63 -20.03 -33.58
C LYS A 14 15.30 -20.27 -35.04
N ALA A 15 14.15 -19.78 -35.50
CA ALA A 15 13.72 -19.93 -36.89
C ALA A 15 14.73 -19.32 -37.87
N LEU A 16 15.25 -18.12 -37.58
CA LEU A 16 16.29 -17.49 -38.41
C LEU A 16 17.62 -18.26 -38.36
N ARG A 17 17.93 -18.91 -37.23
CA ARG A 17 19.13 -19.73 -37.11
C ARG A 17 19.02 -21.05 -37.88
N GLU A 18 17.85 -21.67 -37.89
CA GLU A 18 17.53 -22.86 -38.71
C GLU A 18 17.57 -22.55 -40.21
N GLN A 19 17.22 -21.32 -40.59
CA GLN A 19 17.39 -20.80 -41.96
C GLN A 19 18.86 -20.52 -42.35
N GLY A 20 19.83 -20.80 -41.47
CA GLY A 20 21.26 -20.66 -41.75
C GLY A 20 21.82 -19.25 -41.62
N LEU A 21 21.05 -18.27 -41.13
CA LEU A 21 21.56 -16.90 -40.96
C LEU A 21 22.67 -16.85 -39.90
N SER A 22 23.66 -15.97 -40.14
CA SER A 22 24.71 -15.66 -39.17
C SER A 22 24.15 -14.85 -37.99
N TYR A 23 24.83 -14.89 -36.83
CA TYR A 23 24.38 -14.13 -35.66
C TYR A 23 24.33 -12.61 -35.91
N ALA A 24 25.20 -12.09 -36.77
CA ALA A 24 25.20 -10.70 -37.18
C ALA A 24 23.94 -10.34 -37.98
N ALA A 25 23.60 -11.16 -38.98
CA ALA A 25 22.40 -10.96 -39.80
C ALA A 25 21.11 -11.10 -38.97
N ILE A 26 21.08 -11.99 -37.99
CA ILE A 26 19.95 -12.12 -37.05
C ILE A 26 19.82 -10.85 -36.19
N GLY A 27 20.93 -10.32 -35.68
CA GLY A 27 20.94 -9.10 -34.89
C GLY A 27 20.44 -7.89 -35.68
N GLU A 28 20.91 -7.72 -36.92
CA GLU A 28 20.46 -6.66 -37.82
C GLU A 28 18.96 -6.77 -38.12
N ARG A 29 18.49 -7.98 -38.46
CA ARG A 29 17.07 -8.22 -38.81
C ARG A 29 16.11 -8.03 -37.65
N LEU A 30 16.58 -8.25 -36.41
CA LEU A 30 15.78 -8.14 -35.20
C LEU A 30 16.04 -6.84 -34.41
N ASP A 31 16.87 -5.93 -34.95
CA ASP A 31 17.27 -4.68 -34.29
C ASP A 31 17.84 -4.92 -32.87
N CYS A 32 18.78 -5.87 -32.78
CA CYS A 32 19.39 -6.28 -31.52
C CYS A 32 20.89 -6.58 -31.63
N SER A 33 21.60 -6.51 -30.50
CA SER A 33 23.03 -6.79 -30.50
C SER A 33 23.34 -8.27 -30.76
N VAL A 34 24.44 -8.55 -31.45
CA VAL A 34 24.94 -9.94 -31.66
C VAL A 34 25.13 -10.68 -30.34
N LYS A 35 25.57 -9.97 -29.29
CA LYS A 35 25.70 -10.52 -27.93
C LYS A 35 24.36 -10.99 -27.36
N THR A 36 23.27 -10.27 -27.65
CA THR A 36 21.91 -10.66 -27.25
C THR A 36 21.53 -11.99 -27.90
N VAL A 37 21.70 -12.11 -29.23
CA VAL A 37 21.42 -13.35 -29.97
C VAL A 37 22.18 -14.54 -29.39
N GLN A 38 23.50 -14.38 -29.19
CA GLN A 38 24.35 -15.43 -28.61
C GLN A 38 23.90 -15.82 -27.19
N ARG A 39 23.58 -14.84 -26.34
CA ARG A 39 23.15 -15.07 -24.96
C ARG A 39 21.85 -15.88 -24.90
N TRP A 40 20.89 -15.57 -25.77
CA TRP A 40 19.59 -16.24 -25.83
C TRP A 40 19.72 -17.67 -26.38
N LEU A 41 20.46 -17.87 -27.47
CA LEU A 41 20.73 -19.22 -27.98
C LEU A 41 21.53 -20.08 -26.98
N LYS A 42 22.45 -19.48 -26.23
CA LYS A 42 23.17 -20.18 -25.15
C LYS A 42 22.22 -20.60 -24.02
N LYS A 43 21.35 -19.69 -23.55
CA LYS A 43 20.35 -19.99 -22.52
C LYS A 43 19.42 -21.12 -22.95
N ASP A 44 19.00 -21.11 -24.21
CA ASP A 44 18.12 -22.13 -24.78
C ASP A 44 18.78 -23.50 -24.88
N ARG A 45 20.04 -23.55 -25.34
CA ARG A 45 20.82 -24.79 -25.34
C ARG A 45 21.01 -25.35 -23.92
N GLN A 46 21.16 -24.48 -22.92
CA GLN A 46 21.33 -24.88 -21.52
C GLN A 46 20.02 -25.34 -20.86
N ASN A 47 18.87 -24.82 -21.30
CA ASN A 47 17.55 -25.12 -20.73
C ASN A 47 16.54 -25.40 -21.84
N PRO A 48 16.68 -26.51 -22.59
CA PRO A 48 15.79 -26.82 -23.70
C PRO A 48 14.36 -27.09 -23.18
N GLY A 49 13.36 -26.51 -23.85
CA GLY A 49 11.94 -26.74 -23.53
C GLY A 49 11.39 -25.92 -22.36
N VAL A 50 12.20 -25.11 -21.70
CA VAL A 50 11.74 -24.17 -20.65
C VAL A 50 11.34 -22.84 -21.28
N ASN A 51 10.23 -22.25 -20.81
CA ASN A 51 9.88 -20.88 -21.16
C ASN A 51 10.93 -19.92 -20.58
N LEU A 52 11.85 -19.48 -21.43
CA LEU A 52 12.90 -18.55 -21.04
C LEU A 52 12.32 -17.14 -20.88
N GLU A 53 12.20 -16.72 -19.63
CA GLU A 53 11.85 -15.35 -19.27
C GLU A 53 13.13 -14.53 -19.00
N ASP A 54 12.99 -13.21 -19.07
CA ASP A 54 14.05 -12.30 -18.70
C ASP A 54 14.22 -12.25 -17.18
N ALA A 55 15.25 -12.95 -16.71
CA ALA A 55 15.64 -13.02 -15.30
C ALA A 55 15.87 -11.65 -14.62
N ARG A 56 16.03 -10.55 -15.38
CA ARG A 56 16.08 -9.20 -14.79
C ARG A 56 14.81 -8.86 -14.00
N HIS A 57 13.65 -9.39 -14.39
CA HIS A 57 12.38 -9.19 -13.69
C HIS A 57 12.28 -10.01 -12.40
N GLN A 58 13.10 -11.05 -12.26
CA GLN A 58 13.14 -11.91 -11.08
C GLN A 58 14.23 -11.51 -10.09
N ASN A 59 15.00 -10.45 -10.39
CA ASN A 59 16.02 -9.97 -9.48
C ASN A 59 15.34 -9.43 -8.21
N PRO A 60 15.57 -10.04 -7.04
CA PRO A 60 15.08 -9.47 -5.80
C PRO A 60 15.70 -8.08 -5.68
N GLY A 61 14.84 -7.08 -5.50
CA GLY A 61 15.29 -5.71 -5.27
C GLY A 61 16.12 -5.61 -3.99
N ARG A 62 16.56 -4.39 -3.67
CA ARG A 62 17.27 -4.14 -2.41
C ARG A 62 16.42 -4.60 -1.22
N PRO A 63 16.98 -5.38 -0.28
CA PRO A 63 16.23 -5.81 0.90
C PRO A 63 15.76 -4.61 1.74
N PRO A 64 14.61 -4.71 2.42
CA PRO A 64 14.13 -3.66 3.30
C PRO A 64 15.12 -3.40 4.43
N LYS A 65 15.21 -2.14 4.87
CA LYS A 65 16.09 -1.74 6.00
C LYS A 65 15.54 -2.14 7.38
N LEU A 66 14.24 -2.43 7.45
CA LEU A 66 13.56 -2.85 8.65
C LEU A 66 13.36 -4.36 8.57
N ALA A 67 13.81 -5.09 9.58
CA ALA A 67 13.58 -6.53 9.68
C ALA A 67 12.10 -6.82 9.91
N ASP A 68 11.62 -7.99 9.48
CA ASP A 68 10.22 -8.38 9.62
C ASP A 68 9.79 -8.48 11.10
N GLU A 69 10.71 -8.89 11.98
CA GLU A 69 10.50 -8.93 13.43
C GLU A 69 10.28 -7.53 14.02
N ASP A 70 11.12 -6.56 13.65
CA ASP A 70 10.96 -5.18 14.08
C ASP A 70 9.69 -4.54 13.51
N LEU A 71 9.31 -4.90 12.28
CA LEU A 71 8.04 -4.48 11.70
C LEU A 71 6.85 -5.02 12.51
N GLY A 72 6.89 -6.29 12.95
CA GLY A 72 5.90 -6.85 13.85
C GLY A 72 5.78 -6.05 15.16
N ARG A 73 6.91 -5.77 15.80
CA ARG A 73 6.97 -4.94 17.02
C ARG A 73 6.39 -3.55 16.80
N VAL A 74 6.65 -2.94 15.63
CA VAL A 74 6.11 -1.62 15.28
C VAL A 74 4.59 -1.67 15.18
N VAL A 75 4.04 -2.70 14.51
CA VAL A 75 2.59 -2.88 14.37
C VAL A 75 1.93 -3.09 15.74
N ASP A 76 2.51 -3.92 16.60
CA ASP A 76 1.97 -4.17 17.94
C ASP A 76 1.97 -2.92 18.82
N ARG A 77 3.03 -2.11 18.71
CA ARG A 77 3.09 -0.80 19.38
C ARG A 77 2.00 0.14 18.88
N LEU A 78 1.77 0.19 17.57
CA LEU A 78 0.74 1.01 16.96
C LEU A 78 -0.68 0.53 17.29
N ARG A 79 -0.90 -0.78 17.41
CA ARG A 79 -2.18 -1.33 17.90
C ARG A 79 -2.46 -0.97 19.36
N SER A 80 -1.42 -1.02 20.20
CA SER A 80 -1.53 -0.68 21.63
C SER A 80 -1.73 0.81 21.88
N ASN A 81 -1.09 1.67 21.08
CA ASN A 81 -1.26 3.11 21.13
C ASN A 81 -1.36 3.71 19.71
N PRO A 82 -2.56 3.73 19.12
CA PRO A 82 -2.80 4.17 17.74
C PRO A 82 -2.46 5.62 17.44
N HIS A 83 -2.34 6.44 18.48
CA HIS A 83 -2.01 7.86 18.36
C HIS A 83 -0.50 8.13 18.38
N THR A 84 0.33 7.08 18.47
CA THR A 84 1.78 7.23 18.43
C THR A 84 2.21 7.72 17.04
N PRO A 85 2.86 8.88 16.95
CA PRO A 85 3.37 9.38 15.67
C PRO A 85 4.59 8.56 15.19
N VAL A 86 4.62 8.24 13.89
CA VAL A 86 5.60 7.32 13.30
C VAL A 86 7.05 7.85 13.39
N ASN A 87 7.23 9.17 13.39
CA ASN A 87 8.55 9.80 13.51
C ASN A 87 9.21 9.59 14.89
N HIS A 88 8.42 9.29 15.93
CA HIS A 88 8.95 8.99 17.26
C HIS A 88 9.29 7.50 17.44
N LEU A 89 8.78 6.62 16.58
CA LEU A 89 9.02 5.18 16.69
C LEU A 89 10.50 4.77 16.64
N PRO A 90 11.36 5.35 15.76
CA PRO A 90 12.78 5.02 15.76
C PRO A 90 13.44 5.20 17.13
N PHE A 91 13.16 6.33 17.79
CA PHE A 91 13.71 6.62 19.11
C PHE A 91 13.06 5.75 20.21
N LEU A 92 11.73 5.59 20.17
CA LEU A 92 11.00 4.83 21.20
C LEU A 92 11.32 3.33 21.20
N MET A 93 11.74 2.78 20.06
CA MET A 93 11.96 1.35 19.87
C MET A 93 13.43 1.00 19.61
N ASP A 94 14.33 1.99 19.70
CA ASP A 94 15.76 1.89 19.40
C ASP A 94 16.04 1.29 18.02
N LEU A 95 15.32 1.78 17.00
CA LEU A 95 15.46 1.33 15.62
C LEU A 95 16.39 2.26 14.86
N ASN A 96 17.43 1.72 14.23
CA ASN A 96 18.34 2.47 13.35
C ASN A 96 17.74 2.66 11.93
N VAL A 97 16.51 3.17 11.86
CA VAL A 97 15.82 3.44 10.59
C VAL A 97 15.13 4.80 10.64
N GLN A 98 14.97 5.41 9.46
CA GLN A 98 14.20 6.65 9.34
C GLN A 98 12.70 6.37 9.28
N GLU A 99 11.90 7.37 9.68
CA GLU A 99 10.43 7.34 9.63
C GLU A 99 9.89 6.86 8.27
N GLN A 100 10.47 7.31 7.17
CA GLN A 100 10.02 6.95 5.82
C GLN A 100 10.19 5.46 5.52
N ALA A 101 11.24 4.82 6.07
CA ALA A 101 11.44 3.38 5.94
C ALA A 101 10.32 2.62 6.67
N ILE A 102 9.96 3.07 7.87
CA ILE A 102 8.86 2.49 8.66
C ILE A 102 7.52 2.64 7.92
N ARG A 103 7.20 3.85 7.42
CA ARG A 103 5.95 4.09 6.67
C ARG A 103 5.82 3.21 5.44
N ARG A 104 6.91 3.04 4.68
CA ARG A 104 6.93 2.17 3.50
C ARG A 104 6.77 0.70 3.87
N ALA A 105 7.47 0.24 4.92
CA ALA A 105 7.36 -1.12 5.40
C ALA A 105 5.92 -1.44 5.86
N ILE A 106 5.31 -0.58 6.68
CA ILE A 106 3.90 -0.74 7.09
C ILE A 106 2.99 -0.82 5.86
N LYS A 107 3.14 0.11 4.90
CA LYS A 107 2.27 0.14 3.71
C LYS A 107 2.41 -1.08 2.80
N ASN A 108 3.63 -1.58 2.60
CA ASN A 108 3.91 -2.61 1.60
C ASN A 108 3.85 -4.03 2.17
N CYS A 109 4.10 -4.19 3.47
CA CYS A 109 4.29 -5.50 4.10
C CYS A 109 3.20 -5.83 5.12
N THR A 110 2.28 -4.90 5.43
CA THR A 110 1.20 -5.10 6.42
C THR A 110 -0.15 -4.62 5.92
N ASP A 111 -1.22 -5.04 6.58
CA ASP A 111 -2.59 -4.57 6.35
C ASP A 111 -2.96 -3.35 7.22
N TYR A 112 -2.02 -2.82 8.02
CA TYR A 112 -2.27 -1.76 8.96
C TYR A 112 -2.52 -0.41 8.26
N ARG A 113 -3.68 0.19 8.56
CA ARG A 113 -4.12 1.47 7.98
C ARG A 113 -4.23 2.55 9.05
N HIS A 114 -3.99 3.79 8.64
CA HIS A 114 -4.21 4.95 9.49
C HIS A 114 -5.56 5.59 9.16
N PHE A 115 -6.28 6.02 10.19
CA PHE A 115 -7.54 6.74 10.07
C PHE A 115 -7.50 8.00 10.92
N LYS A 116 -8.25 9.02 10.52
CA LYS A 116 -8.47 10.20 11.37
C LYS A 116 -9.40 9.79 12.51
N ALA A 117 -9.01 10.08 13.74
CA ALA A 117 -9.85 9.84 14.90
C ALA A 117 -11.14 10.66 14.80
N ALA A 118 -12.28 10.03 15.10
CA ALA A 118 -13.57 10.70 15.10
C ALA A 118 -13.60 11.79 16.19
N ARG A 119 -14.08 12.99 15.82
CA ARG A 119 -14.33 14.04 16.80
C ARG A 119 -15.56 13.65 17.61
N LYS A 120 -15.36 13.37 18.90
CA LYS A 120 -16.43 13.04 19.84
C LYS A 120 -16.60 14.20 20.83
N ALA A 121 -17.83 14.46 21.25
CA ALA A 121 -18.08 15.38 22.34
C ALA A 121 -17.41 14.86 23.62
N LYS A 122 -16.79 15.74 24.39
CA LYS A 122 -16.20 15.39 25.68
C LYS A 122 -17.33 15.08 26.66
N LEU A 123 -17.35 13.87 27.20
CA LEU A 123 -18.33 13.46 28.21
C LEU A 123 -17.70 13.55 29.60
N SER A 124 -18.44 14.13 30.55
CA SER A 124 -18.12 14.01 31.97
C SER A 124 -18.52 12.62 32.48
N ALA A 125 -18.01 12.22 33.64
CA ALA A 125 -18.39 10.96 34.27
C ALA A 125 -19.92 10.88 34.51
N ASN A 126 -20.54 11.98 34.94
CA ASN A 126 -21.99 12.05 35.14
C ASN A 126 -22.75 11.85 33.83
N ASN A 127 -22.33 12.53 32.75
CA ASN A 127 -22.97 12.38 31.43
C ASN A 127 -22.86 10.94 30.91
N ILE A 128 -21.76 10.24 31.21
CA ILE A 128 -21.60 8.82 30.85
C ILE A 128 -22.61 7.97 31.63
N ALA A 129 -22.71 8.17 32.95
CA ALA A 129 -23.63 7.42 33.80
C ALA A 129 -25.10 7.65 33.41
N ASP A 130 -25.50 8.90 33.16
CA ASP A 130 -26.87 9.23 32.77
C ASP A 130 -27.22 8.67 31.39
N ARG A 131 -26.29 8.73 30.43
CA ARG A 131 -26.47 8.11 29.10
C ARG A 131 -26.59 6.60 29.19
N LEU A 132 -25.78 5.95 30.02
CA LEU A 132 -25.83 4.49 30.21
C LEU A 132 -27.12 4.06 30.89
N ARG A 133 -27.57 4.81 31.91
CA ARG A 133 -28.86 4.58 32.58
C ARG A 133 -30.00 4.68 31.57
N TYR A 134 -30.08 5.79 30.82
CA TYR A 134 -31.07 5.94 29.75
C TYR A 134 -31.01 4.78 28.75
N ALA A 135 -29.84 4.42 28.25
CA ALA A 135 -29.71 3.30 27.32
C ALA A 135 -30.26 1.99 27.90
N ASN A 136 -29.96 1.68 29.17
CA ASN A 136 -30.46 0.47 29.83
C ASN A 136 -31.96 0.52 30.12
N ASP A 137 -32.49 1.67 30.51
CA ASP A 137 -33.91 1.87 30.80
C ASP A 137 -34.78 1.63 29.55
N TYR A 138 -34.25 1.91 28.36
CA TYR A 138 -35.00 1.82 27.09
C TYR A 138 -34.48 0.72 26.14
N VAL A 139 -33.50 -0.11 26.55
CA VAL A 139 -32.90 -1.16 25.68
C VAL A 139 -33.90 -2.23 25.25
N HIS A 140 -34.93 -2.45 26.07
CA HIS A 140 -35.92 -3.52 25.90
C HIS A 140 -37.17 -3.05 25.15
N TRP A 141 -37.26 -1.77 24.79
CA TRP A 141 -38.38 -1.20 24.06
C TRP A 141 -38.48 -1.79 22.65
N THR A 142 -39.70 -2.12 22.24
CA THR A 142 -39.97 -2.62 20.89
C THR A 142 -40.21 -1.48 19.90
N GLU A 143 -40.32 -1.80 18.62
CA GLU A 143 -40.63 -0.81 17.59
C GLU A 143 -41.96 -0.09 17.87
N GLU A 144 -42.97 -0.82 18.35
CA GLU A 144 -44.26 -0.27 18.73
C GLU A 144 -44.14 0.75 19.86
N ASP A 145 -43.29 0.50 20.85
CA ASP A 145 -43.05 1.47 21.94
C ASP A 145 -42.45 2.77 21.39
N TRP A 146 -41.48 2.67 20.47
CA TRP A 146 -40.86 3.83 19.82
C TRP A 146 -41.81 4.62 18.91
N GLN A 147 -42.84 3.98 18.33
CA GLN A 147 -43.85 4.69 17.51
C GLN A 147 -44.63 5.74 18.30
N HIS A 148 -44.70 5.61 19.63
CA HIS A 148 -45.36 6.57 20.50
C HIS A 148 -44.45 7.74 20.92
N VAL A 149 -43.16 7.71 20.55
CA VAL A 149 -42.18 8.73 20.92
C VAL A 149 -42.04 9.77 19.82
N ILE A 150 -42.23 11.04 20.17
CA ILE A 150 -41.94 12.17 19.29
C ILE A 150 -40.63 12.81 19.75
N ALA A 151 -39.58 12.67 18.94
CA ALA A 151 -38.30 13.33 19.17
C ALA A 151 -38.25 14.69 18.46
N MET A 152 -37.81 15.73 19.17
CA MET A 152 -37.61 17.07 18.62
C MET A 152 -36.20 17.56 18.98
N ASP A 153 -35.54 18.26 18.06
CA ASP A 153 -34.24 18.89 18.27
C ASP A 153 -34.20 20.22 17.50
N GLU A 154 -33.49 21.20 18.05
CA GLU A 154 -33.31 22.51 17.43
C GLU A 154 -31.95 22.59 16.74
N LYS A 155 -31.96 22.93 15.45
CA LYS A 155 -30.73 23.14 14.69
C LYS A 155 -30.61 24.58 14.24
N VAL A 156 -29.48 25.20 14.58
CA VAL A 156 -29.13 26.52 14.09
C VAL A 156 -28.63 26.41 12.64
N PHE A 157 -29.24 27.19 11.75
CA PHE A 157 -28.79 27.37 10.37
C PHE A 157 -28.19 28.78 10.24
N SER A 158 -26.93 28.86 9.81
CA SER A 158 -26.27 30.14 9.51
C SER A 158 -26.02 30.28 8.01
N THR A 159 -26.36 31.44 7.45
CA THR A 159 -26.15 31.80 6.02
C THR A 159 -24.83 32.53 5.79
N ALA A 160 -24.11 32.91 6.85
CA ALA A 160 -22.81 33.53 6.73
C ALA A 160 -21.76 32.48 6.37
N LYS A 161 -21.25 32.55 5.13
CA LYS A 161 -19.95 32.01 4.78
C LYS A 161 -18.94 32.83 5.60
N ASP A 162 -18.22 32.21 6.53
CA ASP A 162 -17.16 32.84 7.33
C ASP A 162 -16.02 33.37 6.43
N GLY A 163 -16.28 34.47 5.72
CA GLY A 163 -15.29 35.28 5.04
C GLY A 163 -14.80 36.31 6.03
N LYS A 164 -13.64 36.07 6.64
CA LYS A 164 -12.88 37.09 7.34
C LYS A 164 -12.62 38.26 6.37
N TYR A 165 -13.35 39.36 6.50
CA TYR A 165 -12.92 40.62 5.91
C TYR A 165 -11.78 41.13 6.78
N ASN A 166 -10.56 41.05 6.25
CA ASN A 166 -9.39 41.66 6.86
C ASN A 166 -9.58 43.19 6.74
N THR A 167 -10.06 43.84 7.79
CA THR A 167 -10.04 45.31 7.86
C THR A 167 -8.59 45.74 8.01
N LEU A 168 -8.04 46.32 6.94
CA LEU A 168 -6.78 47.04 6.96
C LEU A 168 -7.00 48.34 7.73
N THR A 169 -6.33 48.47 8.87
CA THR A 169 -6.02 49.74 9.54
C THR A 169 -4.52 49.92 9.52
#